data_AF-A0A935UBH6-F1
#
_entry.id   AF-A0A935UBH6-F1
#
_cell.length_a   1.000
_cell.length_b   1.000
_cell.length_c   1.000
_cell.angle_alpha   90.00
_cell.angle_beta   90.00
_cell.angle_gamma   90.00
#
_symmetry.space_group_name_H-M   'P 1'
#
loop_
_entity.id
_entity.type
_entity.pdbx_description
1 polymer ?
#
loop_
_entity_poly.entity_id
_entity_poly.type
_entity_poly.pdbx_seq_one_letter_code
_entity_poly.pdbx_strand_id
1 'polypeptide(L)' 'MDTRFLESFVFVADHGSMAEAARRLNLTPAALAQRIRALERDIGSPLLGAPGAP' A
#
# COMPACT_ATOMS: atom_id res chain seq x y z
N MET A 1 1.06 6.06 13.66
CA MET A 1 0.85 6.43 12.25
C MET A 1 1.97 7.32 11.69
N ASP A 2 2.69 6.83 10.69
CA ASP A 2 3.71 7.56 9.91
C ASP A 2 3.09 7.97 8.56
N THR A 3 3.22 9.24 8.16
CA THR A 3 2.56 9.78 6.95
C THR A 3 3.03 9.10 5.67
N ARG A 4 4.22 8.50 5.66
CA ARG A 4 4.77 7.78 4.50
C ARG A 4 3.97 6.52 4.15
N PHE A 5 3.21 5.98 5.09
CA PHE A 5 2.32 4.83 4.84
C PHE A 5 1.04 5.26 4.13
N LEU A 6 0.50 6.43 4.49
CA LEU A 6 -0.63 7.06 3.79
C LEU A 6 -0.26 7.43 2.36
N GLU A 7 0.92 8.01 2.15
CA GLU A 7 1.45 8.31 0.81
C GLU A 7 1.54 7.02 -0.04
N SER A 8 2.05 5.94 0.56
CA SER A 8 2.13 4.62 -0.09
C SER A 8 0.75 4.11 -0.54
N PHE A 9 -0.27 4.27 0.30
CA PHE A 9 -1.65 3.89 -0.03
C PHE A 9 -2.24 4.74 -1.15
N VAL A 10 -2.08 6.07 -1.09
CA VAL A 10 -2.56 6.99 -2.14
C VAL A 10 -1.94 6.65 -3.49
N PHE A 11 -0.62 6.38 -3.53
CA PHE A 11 0.05 5.97 -4.76
C PHE A 11 -0.54 4.68 -5.36
N VAL A 12 -0.81 3.68 -4.53
CA VAL A 12 -1.41 2.42 -4.99
C VAL A 12 -2.85 2.64 -5.48
N ALA A 13 -3.63 3.47 -4.79
CA ALA A 13 -5.00 3.79 -5.17
C ALA A 13 -5.08 4.58 -6.49
N ASP A 14 -4.15 5.50 -6.72
CA ASP A 14 -4.09 6.33 -7.94
C ASP A 14 -3.64 5.51 -9.16
N HIS A 15 -2.60 4.67 -8.99
CA HIS A 15 -1.98 3.95 -10.10
C HIS A 15 -2.61 2.57 -10.34
N GLY A 16 -3.47 2.09 -9.43
CA GLY A 16 -4.13 0.78 -9.49
C GLY A 16 -3.18 -0.43 -9.42
N SER A 17 -1.87 -0.21 -9.22
CA SER A 17 -0.85 -1.26 -9.27
C SER A 17 0.21 -1.09 -8.18
N MET A 18 0.37 -2.14 -7.37
CA MET A 18 1.40 -2.22 -6.34
C MET A 18 2.82 -2.13 -6.92
N ALA A 19 3.05 -2.70 -8.10
CA ALA A 19 4.36 -2.70 -8.73
C ALA A 19 4.75 -1.30 -9.25
N GLU A 20 3.80 -0.58 -9.85
CA GLU A 20 4.03 0.78 -10.34
C GLU A 20 4.24 1.77 -9.18
N ALA A 21 3.41 1.68 -8.14
CA ALA A 21 3.57 2.47 -6.93
C ALA A 21 4.94 2.22 -6.26
N ALA A 22 5.40 0.97 -6.20
CA ALA A 22 6.70 0.63 -5.62
C ALA A 22 7.86 1.26 -6.40
N ARG A 23 7.81 1.21 -7.74
CA ARG A 23 8.82 1.86 -8.60
C ARG A 23 8.88 3.36 -8.36
N ARG A 24 7.73 4.04 -8.28
CA ARG A 24 7.66 5.49 -8.08
C ARG A 24 8.17 5.92 -6.71
N LEU A 25 7.93 5.11 -5.70
CA LEU A 25 8.39 5.36 -4.33
C LEU A 25 9.84 4.91 -4.09
N ASN A 26 10.55 4.41 -5.11
CA ASN A 26 11.88 3.79 -5.00
C ASN A 26 11.92 2.66 -3.93
N LEU A 27 10.86 1.86 -3.88
CA LEU A 27 10.70 0.74 -2.96
C LEU A 27 10.65 -0.58 -3.72
N THR A 28 10.94 -1.67 -3.01
CA THR A 28 10.58 -3.00 -3.50
C THR A 28 9.08 -3.23 -3.31
N PRO A 29 8.40 -4.01 -4.17
CA PRO A 29 6.99 -4.36 -3.99
C PRO A 29 6.69 -4.98 -2.63
N ALA A 30 7.63 -5.77 -2.09
CA ALA A 30 7.54 -6.36 -0.76
C ALA A 30 7.54 -5.30 0.35
N ALA A 31 8.45 -4.31 0.28
CA ALA A 31 8.51 -3.22 1.25
C ALA A 31 7.24 -2.36 1.20
N LEU A 32 6.72 -2.06 0.01
CA LEU A 32 5.46 -1.34 -0.14
C LEU A 32 4.29 -2.11 0.48
N ALA A 33 4.17 -3.40 0.20
CA ALA A 33 3.14 -4.25 0.79
C ALA A 33 3.26 -4.38 2.33
N GLN A 34 4.47 -4.30 2.89
CA GLN A 34 4.64 -4.24 4.35
C GLN A 34 4.15 -2.91 4.93
N ARG A 35 4.39 -1.78 4.24
CA ARG A 35 3.90 -0.46 4.65
C ARG A 35 2.37 -0.38 4.64
N ILE A 36 1.73 -0.89 3.58
CA ILE A 36 0.27 -0.96 3.51
C ILE A 36 -0.28 -1.82 4.66
N ARG A 37 0.27 -3.03 4.87
CA ARG A 37 -0.16 -3.90 5.97
C ARG A 37 0.02 -3.26 7.34
N ALA A 38 1.07 -2.46 7.54
CA ALA A 38 1.24 -1.71 8.77
C ALA A 38 0.17 -0.63 8.94
N LEU A 39 -0.21 0.05 7.87
CA LEU A 39 -1.30 1.03 7.88
C LEU A 39 -2.66 0.39 8.17
N GLU A 40 -2.96 -0.74 7.53
CA GLU A 40 -4.19 -1.50 7.77
C GLU A 40 -4.32 -1.95 9.23
N ARG A 41 -3.21 -2.34 9.87
CA ARG A 41 -3.19 -2.68 11.30
C ARG A 41 -3.40 -1.47 12.20
N ASP A 42 -2.82 -0.31 11.86
CA ASP A 42 -2.97 0.94 12.63
C ASP A 42 -4.44 1.43 12.56
N ILE A 43 -5.06 1.33 11.37
CA ILE A 43 -6.46 1.71 11.14
C ILE A 43 -7.46 0.64 11.62
N GLY A 44 -7.04 -0.62 11.71
CA GLY A 44 -7.89 -1.76 12.08
C GLY A 44 -8.82 -2.24 10.97
N SER A 45 -8.55 -1.87 9.71
CA SER A 45 -9.35 -2.24 8.55
C SER A 45 -8.47 -2.53 7.33
N PRO A 46 -8.80 -3.53 6.50
CA PRO A 46 -8.16 -3.69 5.20
C PRO A 46 -8.46 -2.45 4.34
N LEU A 47 -7.42 -1.93 3.69
CA LEU A 47 -7.49 -0.74 2.83
C LEU A 47 -7.39 -1.13 1.36
N LEU A 48 -6.66 -2.20 1.06
CA LEU A 48 -6.63 -2.80 -0.27
C LEU A 48 -7.45 -4.09 -0.28
N GLY A 49 -8.11 -4.35 -1.41
CA GLY A 49 -8.78 -5.63 -1.62
C GLY A 49 -7.78 -6.78 -1.50
N ALA A 50 -8.19 -7.86 -0.84
CA ALA A 50 -7.40 -9.09 -0.86
C ALA A 50 -7.15 -9.50 -2.33
N PRO A 51 -5.96 -10.01 -2.69
CA PRO A 51 -5.73 -10.54 -4.02
C PRO A 51 -6.73 -11.69 -4.26
N GLY A 52 -7.77 -11.42 -5.05
CA GLY A 52 -8.85 -12.36 -5.34
C GLY A 52 -10.17 -12.16 -4.59
N ALA A 53 -10.54 -10.93 -4.20
CA ALA A 53 -11.95 -10.66 -3.92
C ALA A 53 -12.78 -10.79 -5.23
N PRO A 54 -13.97 -11.43 -5.20
CA PRO A 54 -14.80 -11.64 -6.39
C PRO A 54 -15.33 -10.34 -7.01
#